data_AF-A0A1G0T8D6-F1
#
_entry.id   AF-A0A1G0T8D6-F1
#
_cell.length_a   1.000
_cell.length_b   1.000
_cell.length_c   1.000
_cell.angle_alpha   90.00
_cell.angle_beta   90.00
_cell.angle_gamma   90.00
#
_symmetry.space_group_name_H-M   'P 1'
#
loop_
_entity.id
_entity.type
_entity.pdbx_description
1 polymer ?
#
loop_
_entity_poly.entity_id
_entity_poly.type
_entity_poly.pdbx_seq_one_letter_code
_entity_poly.pdbx_strand_id
1 'polypeptide(L)'
;MLKRGCFTKEWIEKIRIENPPADPTIIEKTIYAFELISQLVKHKLEFIFKGGTSVILIFDKPKRLSIDVDITTEVESSRIEKTLNEITKDSLYTGWVEDPRKISKIPKKHYKMNFNSIINPGHNSYILLDVLFQKNPYPSIISKNISNRFIEMEESLECNISSVNSLLGDKLTAFAPKTTGIPFGADKSMEINKQLFDIGELFDLADNIYEIEKSFNNFVKIESGYREKEISPNDVISDIIETSFLISQLRLKGCKENENTNEFISGMQKLRSHLIGSTYNLENAKLNSAKAAFIVSSFQGKENFNMDKAFDISRINNLKLPDNFIVLERLKNIQPDVYYLW
;
A
#
# COMPACT_ATOMS: atom_id res chain seq x y z
N MET A 1 7.95 -16.76 16.40
CA MET A 1 8.16 -15.41 17.00
C MET A 1 9.43 -14.79 16.41
N LEU A 2 9.61 -13.47 16.52
CA LEU A 2 10.88 -12.84 16.13
C LEU A 2 11.94 -13.07 17.21
N LYS A 3 13.21 -13.17 16.79
CA LYS A 3 14.34 -13.25 17.72
C LYS A 3 14.41 -11.99 18.58
N ARG A 4 14.70 -12.16 19.87
CA ARG A 4 14.85 -11.03 20.82
C ARG A 4 15.86 -9.97 20.38
N GLY A 5 16.91 -10.38 19.65
CA GLY A 5 17.90 -9.47 19.07
C GLY A 5 17.30 -8.41 18.14
N CYS A 6 16.15 -8.65 17.51
CA CYS A 6 15.50 -7.69 16.64
C CYS A 6 15.00 -6.43 17.38
N PHE A 7 14.78 -6.53 18.69
CA PHE A 7 14.19 -5.46 19.51
C PHE A 7 15.25 -4.67 20.28
N THR A 8 16.52 -4.72 19.88
CA THR A 8 17.60 -3.96 20.50
C THR A 8 17.94 -2.70 19.71
N LYS A 9 18.56 -1.72 20.38
CA LYS A 9 18.94 -0.46 19.76
C LYS A 9 19.99 -0.67 18.69
N GLU A 10 20.90 -1.62 18.91
CA GLU A 10 21.95 -2.00 17.97
C GLU A 10 21.37 -2.57 16.68
N TRP A 11 20.31 -3.39 16.77
CA TRP A 11 19.64 -3.95 15.59
C TRP A 11 18.94 -2.88 14.76
N ILE A 12 18.18 -2.01 15.42
CA ILE A 12 17.49 -0.89 14.75
C ILE A 12 18.52 0.05 14.11
N GLU A 13 19.61 0.36 14.82
CA GLU A 13 20.66 1.23 14.30
C GLU A 13 21.38 0.60 13.11
N LYS A 14 21.62 -0.71 13.11
CA LYS A 14 22.14 -1.44 11.94
C LYS A 14 21.23 -1.25 10.73
N ILE A 15 19.93 -1.45 10.88
CA ILE A 15 18.96 -1.26 9.80
C ILE A 15 18.94 0.20 9.33
N ARG A 16 19.01 1.15 10.26
CA ARG A 16 19.04 2.58 9.95
C ARG A 16 20.28 2.97 9.15
N ILE A 17 21.46 2.47 9.53
CA ILE A 17 22.72 2.75 8.81
C ILE A 17 22.67 2.19 7.38
N GLU A 18 22.12 1.00 7.20
CA GLU A 18 21.92 0.42 5.86
C GLU A 18 20.88 1.20 5.02
N ASN A 19 20.01 1.97 5.68
CA ASN A 19 18.90 2.69 5.04
C ASN A 19 18.77 4.11 5.64
N PRO A 20 19.75 5.01 5.41
CA PRO A 20 19.90 6.27 6.16
C PRO A 20 18.67 7.19 6.25
N PRO A 21 17.76 7.26 5.24
CA PRO A 21 16.54 8.07 5.33
C PRO A 21 15.49 7.53 6.31
N ALA A 22 15.59 6.27 6.72
CA ALA A 22 14.57 5.61 7.53
C ALA A 22 14.60 6.11 8.98
N ASP A 23 13.43 6.51 9.48
CA ASP A 23 13.27 6.90 10.88
C ASP A 23 13.39 5.67 11.81
N PRO A 24 14.29 5.65 12.80
CA PRO A 24 14.44 4.53 13.73
C PRO A 24 13.15 4.19 14.51
N THR A 25 12.26 5.15 14.76
CA THR A 25 10.93 4.90 15.35
C THR A 25 10.04 4.11 14.41
N ILE A 26 10.11 4.40 13.10
CA ILE A 26 9.35 3.67 12.06
C ILE A 26 9.92 2.26 11.89
N ILE A 27 11.25 2.11 11.92
CA ILE A 27 11.91 0.79 11.90
C ILE A 27 11.44 -0.06 13.08
N GLU A 28 11.51 0.49 14.30
CA GLU A 28 11.05 -0.18 15.51
C GLU A 28 9.59 -0.65 15.38
N LYS A 29 8.69 0.26 14.98
CA LYS A 29 7.28 -0.06 14.80
C LYS A 29 7.04 -1.11 13.72
N THR A 30 7.83 -1.11 12.65
CA THR A 30 7.72 -2.14 11.61
C THR A 30 8.09 -3.52 12.17
N ILE A 31 9.14 -3.61 13.00
CA ILE A 31 9.54 -4.85 13.67
C ILE A 31 8.42 -5.36 14.58
N TYR A 32 7.84 -4.47 15.39
CA TYR A 32 6.69 -4.82 16.23
C TYR A 32 5.45 -5.22 15.41
N ALA A 33 5.16 -4.56 14.28
CA ALA A 33 4.06 -4.96 13.39
C ALA A 33 4.22 -6.40 12.90
N PHE A 34 5.44 -6.82 12.54
CA PHE A 34 5.73 -8.20 12.18
C PHE A 34 5.69 -9.17 13.36
N GLU A 35 6.09 -8.73 14.56
CA GLU A 35 5.88 -9.50 15.79
C GLU A 35 4.40 -9.78 16.02
N LEU A 36 3.53 -8.78 15.86
CA LEU A 36 2.09 -8.97 16.00
C LEU A 36 1.56 -9.99 14.99
N ILE A 37 1.95 -9.89 13.72
CA ILE A 37 1.57 -10.88 12.71
C ILE A 37 2.06 -12.29 13.08
N SER A 38 3.31 -12.42 13.52
CA SER A 38 3.87 -13.72 13.94
C SER A 38 3.10 -14.32 15.11
N GLN A 39 2.66 -13.48 16.06
CA GLN A 39 1.89 -13.90 17.22
C GLN A 39 0.45 -14.29 16.84
N LEU A 40 -0.21 -13.54 15.96
CA LEU A 40 -1.55 -13.89 15.48
C LEU A 40 -1.54 -15.26 14.76
N VAL A 41 -0.50 -15.55 13.96
CA VAL A 41 -0.29 -16.87 13.34
C VAL A 41 -0.04 -17.95 14.39
N LYS A 42 0.86 -17.71 15.35
CA LYS A 42 1.19 -18.67 16.43
C LYS A 42 -0.04 -19.06 17.26
N HIS A 43 -0.92 -18.10 17.53
CA HIS A 43 -2.20 -18.32 18.22
C HIS A 43 -3.31 -18.92 17.35
N LYS A 44 -2.97 -19.31 16.11
CA LYS A 44 -3.87 -19.95 15.14
C LYS A 44 -5.12 -19.10 14.88
N LEU A 45 -4.96 -17.79 14.79
CA LEU A 45 -6.03 -16.92 14.31
C LEU A 45 -6.12 -17.06 12.79
N GLU A 46 -7.33 -17.27 12.27
CA GLU A 46 -7.57 -17.30 10.83
C GLU A 46 -7.77 -15.87 10.31
N PHE A 47 -6.90 -15.41 9.43
CA PHE A 47 -6.97 -14.09 8.82
C PHE A 47 -6.20 -14.03 7.50
N ILE A 48 -6.48 -12.99 6.73
CA ILE A 48 -5.68 -12.55 5.59
C ILE A 48 -4.97 -11.27 6.00
N PHE A 49 -3.64 -11.27 5.95
CA PHE A 49 -2.84 -10.08 6.16
C PHE A 49 -2.83 -9.21 4.91
N LYS A 50 -3.13 -7.93 5.07
CA LYS A 50 -3.30 -6.98 3.96
C LYS A 50 -2.67 -5.62 4.26
N GLY A 51 -3.00 -4.62 3.45
CA GLY A 51 -2.55 -3.25 3.65
C GLY A 51 -1.08 -3.05 3.31
N GLY A 52 -0.54 -1.88 3.67
CA GLY A 52 0.82 -1.47 3.29
C GLY A 52 1.93 -2.32 3.88
N THR A 53 1.70 -2.96 5.04
CA THR A 53 2.73 -3.78 5.70
C THR A 53 2.84 -5.17 5.08
N SER A 54 1.74 -5.72 4.53
CA SER A 54 1.80 -6.96 3.76
C SER A 54 2.65 -6.86 2.48
N VAL A 55 2.71 -5.65 1.88
CA VAL A 55 3.55 -5.36 0.71
C VAL A 55 5.02 -5.68 0.99
N ILE A 56 5.49 -5.48 2.22
CA ILE A 56 6.89 -5.76 2.60
C ILE A 56 7.24 -7.25 2.44
N LEU A 57 6.28 -8.17 2.57
CA LEU A 57 6.49 -9.62 2.37
C LEU A 57 6.44 -10.05 0.90
N ILE A 58 5.95 -9.17 0.01
CA ILE A 58 5.93 -9.44 -1.44
C ILE A 58 7.31 -9.25 -2.05
N PHE A 59 8.06 -8.25 -1.58
CA PHE A 59 9.34 -7.86 -2.17
C PHE A 59 10.52 -8.41 -1.36
N ASP A 60 11.50 -9.01 -2.03
CA ASP A 60 12.78 -9.39 -1.41
C ASP A 60 13.54 -8.16 -0.87
N LYS A 61 13.40 -7.03 -1.57
CA LYS A 61 13.98 -5.73 -1.22
C LYS A 61 12.88 -4.67 -1.13
N PRO A 62 12.14 -4.63 0.00
CA PRO A 62 11.08 -3.64 0.19
C PRO A 62 11.65 -2.23 0.16
N LYS A 63 10.98 -1.32 -0.57
CA LYS A 63 11.43 0.07 -0.77
C LYS A 63 10.78 1.09 0.18
N ARG A 64 9.83 0.66 1.03
CA ARG A 64 9.29 1.49 2.11
C ARG A 64 8.85 0.66 3.30
N LEU A 65 8.83 1.31 4.46
CA LEU A 65 8.28 0.80 5.71
C LEU A 65 6.78 1.09 5.81
N SER A 66 6.14 0.33 6.70
CA SER A 66 4.75 0.49 7.09
C SER A 66 4.60 -0.03 8.52
N ILE A 67 3.77 0.63 9.32
CA ILE A 67 3.73 0.45 10.78
C ILE A 67 2.40 -0.12 11.29
N ASP A 68 1.37 -0.12 10.44
CA ASP A 68 0.03 -0.58 10.79
C ASP A 68 -0.13 -2.06 10.41
N VAL A 69 -0.96 -2.79 11.15
CA VAL A 69 -1.33 -4.16 10.83
C VAL A 69 -2.78 -4.17 10.38
N ASP A 70 -3.00 -4.35 9.08
CA ASP A 70 -4.35 -4.52 8.52
C ASP A 70 -4.64 -6.00 8.27
N ILE A 71 -5.73 -6.52 8.83
CA ILE A 71 -6.19 -7.88 8.56
C ILE A 71 -7.65 -7.91 8.11
N THR A 72 -8.00 -8.96 7.38
CA THR A 72 -9.39 -9.31 7.07
C THR A 72 -9.69 -10.73 7.56
N THR A 73 -10.83 -10.91 8.21
CA THR A 73 -11.20 -12.20 8.80
C THR A 73 -12.72 -12.35 8.91
N GLU A 74 -13.20 -13.58 9.00
CA GLU A 74 -14.57 -13.95 9.35
C GLU A 74 -14.67 -14.35 10.84
N VAL A 75 -13.56 -14.32 11.57
CA VAL A 75 -13.51 -14.63 13.01
C VAL A 75 -14.18 -13.52 13.82
N GLU A 76 -15.03 -13.90 14.75
CA GLU A 76 -15.72 -12.99 15.68
C GLU A 76 -14.76 -12.15 16.53
N SER A 77 -15.15 -10.91 16.85
CA SER A 77 -14.31 -9.98 17.60
C SER A 77 -13.89 -10.52 18.97
N SER A 78 -14.76 -11.31 19.62
CA SER A 78 -14.46 -11.94 20.92
C SER A 78 -13.28 -12.91 20.86
N ARG A 79 -13.11 -13.63 19.74
CA ARG A 79 -11.97 -14.52 19.53
C ARG A 79 -10.69 -13.72 19.29
N ILE A 80 -10.77 -12.61 18.56
CA ILE A 80 -9.64 -11.68 18.39
C ILE A 80 -9.19 -11.14 19.74
N GLU A 81 -10.11 -10.57 20.52
CA GLU A 81 -9.83 -9.98 21.83
C GLU A 81 -9.26 -11.01 22.81
N LYS A 82 -9.75 -12.26 22.77
CA LYS A 82 -9.13 -13.38 23.51
C LYS A 82 -7.69 -13.64 23.05
N THR A 83 -7.44 -13.68 21.74
CA THR A 83 -6.08 -13.84 21.20
C THR A 83 -5.17 -12.68 21.61
N LEU A 84 -5.62 -11.43 21.54
CA LEU A 84 -4.81 -10.27 21.98
C LEU A 84 -4.46 -10.36 23.48
N ASN A 85 -5.38 -10.84 24.32
CA ASN A 85 -5.12 -11.11 25.74
C ASN A 85 -4.13 -12.25 25.99
N GLU A 86 -4.03 -13.22 25.08
CA GLU A 86 -3.03 -14.27 25.15
C GLU A 86 -1.66 -13.73 24.74
N ILE A 87 -1.60 -12.93 23.66
CA ILE A 87 -0.38 -12.29 23.15
C ILE A 87 0.28 -11.40 24.21
N THR A 88 -0.48 -10.65 25.00
CA THR A 88 0.10 -9.80 26.06
C THR A 88 0.72 -10.59 27.22
N LYS A 89 0.53 -11.90 27.28
CA LYS A 89 1.11 -12.76 28.33
C LYS A 89 2.45 -13.38 27.94
N ASP A 90 2.69 -13.59 26.64
CA ASP A 90 3.87 -14.33 26.16
C ASP A 90 4.73 -13.58 25.13
N SER A 91 4.42 -12.31 24.83
CA SER A 91 5.16 -11.47 23.87
C SER A 91 5.77 -10.20 24.50
N LEU A 92 6.24 -9.27 23.67
CA LEU A 92 6.73 -7.94 24.09
C LEU A 92 5.62 -6.89 24.28
N TYR A 93 4.38 -7.23 23.95
CA TYR A 93 3.25 -6.33 24.12
C TYR A 93 2.85 -6.23 25.59
N THR A 94 2.73 -5.00 26.10
CA THR A 94 2.41 -4.70 27.51
C THR A 94 0.91 -4.60 27.77
N GLY A 95 0.09 -4.53 26.73
CA GLY A 95 -1.35 -4.45 26.83
C GLY A 95 -2.00 -4.15 25.49
N TRP A 96 -3.33 -4.15 25.45
CA TRP A 96 -4.08 -3.68 24.31
C TRP A 96 -5.32 -2.90 24.75
N VAL A 97 -5.79 -2.02 23.88
CA VAL A 97 -7.05 -1.29 24.08
C VAL A 97 -7.78 -1.17 22.75
N GLU A 98 -9.11 -1.27 22.77
CA GLU A 98 -9.93 -0.92 21.61
C GLU A 98 -9.85 0.59 21.36
N ASP A 99 -9.71 0.99 20.10
CA ASP A 99 -9.65 2.38 19.66
C ASP A 99 -10.91 2.71 18.84
N PRO A 100 -12.09 2.80 19.49
CA PRO A 100 -13.35 2.98 18.78
C PRO A 100 -13.33 4.29 17.99
N ARG A 101 -13.48 4.17 16.67
CA ARG A 101 -13.65 5.31 15.78
C ARG A 101 -15.14 5.66 15.65
N LYS A 102 -15.46 6.78 15.01
CA LYS A 102 -16.85 7.15 14.71
C LYS A 102 -17.58 5.96 14.10
N ILE A 103 -18.81 5.69 14.57
CA ILE A 103 -19.65 4.61 14.09
C ILE A 103 -19.69 4.71 12.56
N SER A 104 -19.22 3.65 11.91
CA SER A 104 -19.23 3.50 10.47
C SER A 104 -19.96 2.19 10.15
N LYS A 105 -20.63 2.12 9.01
CA LYS A 105 -21.27 0.88 8.54
C LYS A 105 -20.26 -0.17 8.07
N ILE A 106 -18.98 0.20 7.99
CA ILE A 106 -17.89 -0.72 7.70
C ILE A 106 -17.71 -1.62 8.93
N PRO A 107 -17.78 -2.96 8.77
CA PRO A 107 -17.62 -3.91 9.87
C PRO A 107 -16.14 -3.97 10.27
N LYS A 108 -15.63 -2.92 10.88
CA LYS A 108 -14.22 -2.73 11.21
C LYS A 108 -14.04 -2.41 12.69
N LYS A 109 -13.04 -3.02 13.32
CA LYS A 109 -12.55 -2.62 14.64
C LYS A 109 -11.09 -2.22 14.56
N HIS A 110 -10.69 -1.39 15.50
CA HIS A 110 -9.35 -0.86 15.64
C HIS A 110 -8.85 -1.18 17.05
N TYR A 111 -7.64 -1.72 17.16
CA TYR A 111 -7.01 -2.02 18.42
C TYR A 111 -5.61 -1.40 18.47
N LYS A 112 -5.20 -0.93 19.64
CA LYS A 112 -3.83 -0.47 19.89
C LYS A 112 -3.12 -1.52 20.74
N MET A 113 -2.09 -2.15 20.18
CA MET A 113 -1.20 -3.08 20.87
C MET A 113 -0.02 -2.31 21.45
N ASN A 114 -0.02 -2.08 22.76
CA ASN A 114 0.95 -1.24 23.45
C ASN A 114 2.27 -1.99 23.70
N PHE A 115 3.40 -1.30 23.57
CA PHE A 115 4.73 -1.85 23.85
C PHE A 115 5.65 -0.77 24.42
N ASN A 116 6.75 -1.20 25.04
CA ASN A 116 7.78 -0.30 25.55
C ASN A 116 8.81 -0.03 24.44
N SER A 117 8.81 1.20 23.91
CA SER A 117 9.78 1.60 22.90
C SER A 117 11.18 1.76 23.50
N ILE A 118 12.17 1.19 22.83
CA ILE A 118 13.59 1.38 23.13
C ILE A 118 14.16 2.62 22.44
N ILE A 119 13.52 3.10 21.37
CA ILE A 119 13.91 4.32 20.66
C ILE A 119 13.37 5.57 21.36
N ASN A 120 12.13 5.50 21.87
CA ASN A 120 11.45 6.58 22.60
C ASN A 120 10.97 6.08 23.98
N PRO A 121 11.88 5.83 24.94
CA PRO A 121 11.51 5.35 26.27
C PRO A 121 10.55 6.31 26.99
N GLY A 122 9.60 5.77 27.75
CA GLY A 122 8.64 6.56 28.52
C GLY A 122 7.44 7.11 27.72
N HIS A 123 7.43 6.93 26.40
CA HIS A 123 6.27 7.25 25.56
C HIS A 123 5.38 6.03 25.35
N ASN A 124 4.05 6.23 25.44
CA ASN A 124 3.06 5.20 25.11
C ASN A 124 3.14 4.87 23.61
N SER A 125 3.88 3.80 23.28
CA SER A 125 4.05 3.32 21.93
C SER A 125 3.12 2.16 21.64
N TYR A 126 2.57 2.10 20.43
CA TYR A 126 1.65 1.06 20.04
C TYR A 126 1.75 0.75 18.54
N ILE A 127 1.31 -0.46 18.20
CA ILE A 127 0.97 -0.89 16.83
C ILE A 127 -0.54 -0.84 16.69
N LEU A 128 -1.01 -0.21 15.62
CA LEU A 128 -2.42 -0.19 15.27
C LEU A 128 -2.76 -1.50 14.54
N LEU A 129 -3.73 -2.23 15.07
CA LEU A 129 -4.34 -3.40 14.44
C LEU A 129 -5.73 -3.04 13.93
N ASP A 130 -5.85 -3.00 12.61
CA ASP A 130 -7.08 -2.71 11.89
C ASP A 130 -7.69 -4.03 11.40
N VAL A 131 -8.83 -4.42 11.98
CA VAL A 131 -9.53 -5.67 11.66
C VAL A 131 -10.79 -5.38 10.88
N LEU A 132 -10.86 -5.87 9.64
CA LEU A 132 -12.07 -5.82 8.83
C LEU A 132 -12.77 -7.20 8.84
N PHE A 133 -13.98 -7.24 9.38
CA PHE A 133 -14.80 -8.45 9.49
C PHE A 133 -15.59 -8.68 8.20
N GLN A 134 -15.02 -9.44 7.28
CA GLN A 134 -15.67 -9.76 6.00
C GLN A 134 -15.10 -11.04 5.41
N LYS A 135 -15.87 -11.64 4.51
CA LYS A 135 -15.39 -12.71 3.63
C LYS A 135 -14.23 -12.22 2.76
N ASN A 136 -13.31 -13.13 2.43
CA ASN A 136 -12.18 -12.86 1.54
C ASN A 136 -12.61 -12.13 0.24
N PRO A 137 -12.14 -10.90 0.01
CA PRO A 137 -12.44 -10.15 -1.21
C PRO A 137 -11.48 -10.45 -2.38
N TYR A 138 -10.32 -11.07 -2.09
CA TYR A 138 -9.23 -11.25 -3.04
C TYR A 138 -9.47 -12.49 -3.91
N PRO A 139 -9.34 -12.38 -5.24
CA PRO A 139 -9.40 -13.52 -6.15
C PRO A 139 -8.35 -14.60 -5.88
N SER A 140 -7.17 -14.21 -5.39
CA SER A 140 -6.06 -15.11 -5.11
C SER A 140 -5.35 -14.73 -3.80
N ILE A 141 -5.06 -15.76 -3.01
CA ILE A 141 -4.32 -15.70 -1.75
C ILE A 141 -3.10 -16.58 -1.90
N ILE A 142 -1.97 -16.12 -1.36
CA ILE A 142 -0.72 -16.85 -1.32
C ILE A 142 -0.23 -16.97 0.12
N SER A 143 0.46 -18.06 0.43
CA SER A 143 1.18 -18.21 1.69
C SER A 143 2.59 -17.63 1.54
N LYS A 144 3.01 -16.79 2.48
CA LYS A 144 4.34 -16.21 2.51
C LYS A 144 4.98 -16.39 3.88
N ASN A 145 6.25 -16.76 3.88
CA ASN A 145 7.07 -16.71 5.08
C ASN A 145 7.08 -15.30 5.67
N ILE A 146 6.89 -15.18 6.97
CA ILE A 146 7.05 -13.94 7.72
C ILE A 146 8.55 -13.71 7.89
N SER A 147 9.23 -13.34 6.82
CA SER A 147 10.66 -13.08 6.82
C SER A 147 10.97 -11.99 5.82
N ASN A 148 11.84 -11.06 6.22
CA ASN A 148 12.35 -9.99 5.38
C ASN A 148 13.65 -9.46 5.99
N ARG A 149 14.35 -8.58 5.28
CA ARG A 149 15.65 -8.04 5.71
C ARG A 149 15.65 -7.24 7.02
N PHE A 150 14.49 -6.89 7.58
CA PHE A 150 14.39 -6.11 8.82
C PHE A 150 14.20 -6.98 10.07
N ILE A 151 13.87 -8.26 9.89
CA ILE A 151 13.49 -9.15 10.99
C ILE A 151 14.19 -10.50 10.88
N GLU A 152 14.49 -11.10 12.02
CA GLU A 152 14.93 -12.49 12.10
C GLU A 152 13.91 -13.29 12.90
N MET A 153 13.52 -14.45 12.37
CA MET A 153 12.57 -15.34 13.02
C MET A 153 13.31 -16.41 13.84
N GLU A 154 12.72 -16.81 14.97
CA GLU A 154 13.15 -18.00 15.72
C GLU A 154 12.78 -19.30 15.00
N GLU A 155 11.62 -19.29 14.33
CA GLU A 155 11.08 -20.42 13.57
C GLU A 155 10.39 -19.91 12.29
N SER A 156 10.35 -20.74 11.25
CA SER A 156 9.63 -20.40 10.01
C SER A 156 8.13 -20.42 10.28
N LEU A 157 7.51 -19.25 10.12
CA LEU A 157 6.06 -19.07 10.18
C LEU A 157 5.60 -18.48 8.85
N GLU A 158 4.44 -18.92 8.39
CA GLU A 158 3.81 -18.40 7.18
C GLU A 158 2.50 -17.67 7.52
N CYS A 159 2.17 -16.66 6.73
CA CYS A 159 0.87 -16.01 6.77
C CYS A 159 0.25 -15.92 5.37
N ASN A 160 -1.09 -15.90 5.35
CA ASN A 160 -1.85 -15.70 4.13
C ASN A 160 -1.89 -14.20 3.80
N ILE A 161 -1.47 -13.85 2.58
CA ILE A 161 -1.60 -12.50 2.01
C ILE A 161 -2.28 -12.58 0.64
N SER A 162 -2.77 -11.45 0.12
CA SER A 162 -3.20 -11.39 -1.28
C SER A 162 -2.00 -11.55 -2.23
N SER A 163 -2.25 -12.11 -3.41
CA SER A 163 -1.24 -12.14 -4.47
C SER A 163 -0.87 -10.72 -4.91
N VAL A 164 0.23 -10.57 -5.67
CA VAL A 164 0.63 -9.29 -6.29
C VAL A 164 -0.52 -8.68 -7.10
N ASN A 165 -1.12 -9.47 -7.99
CA ASN A 165 -2.18 -9.02 -8.89
C ASN A 165 -3.45 -8.64 -8.13
N SER A 166 -3.84 -9.46 -7.16
CA SER A 166 -5.00 -9.19 -6.31
C SER A 166 -4.80 -7.93 -5.46
N LEU A 167 -3.61 -7.73 -4.89
CA LEU A 167 -3.28 -6.52 -4.12
C LEU A 167 -3.25 -5.27 -5.01
N LEU A 168 -2.72 -5.38 -6.22
CA LEU A 168 -2.67 -4.26 -7.16
C LEU A 168 -4.09 -3.76 -7.51
N GLY A 169 -5.04 -4.67 -7.72
CA GLY A 169 -6.45 -4.31 -7.95
C GLY A 169 -7.08 -3.55 -6.79
N ASP A 170 -6.83 -3.97 -5.54
CA ASP A 170 -7.25 -3.28 -4.32
C ASP A 170 -6.64 -1.86 -4.24
N LYS A 171 -5.33 -1.77 -4.41
CA LYS A 171 -4.57 -0.51 -4.36
C LYS A 171 -5.05 0.52 -5.40
N LEU A 172 -5.39 0.08 -6.61
CA LEU A 172 -5.96 0.95 -7.64
C LEU A 172 -7.26 1.62 -7.18
N THR A 173 -8.18 0.87 -6.54
CA THR A 173 -9.42 1.46 -6.00
C THR A 173 -9.14 2.47 -4.88
N ALA A 174 -8.09 2.26 -4.07
CA ALA A 174 -7.70 3.20 -3.03
C ALA A 174 -7.04 4.48 -3.57
N PHE A 175 -6.56 4.47 -4.81
CA PHE A 175 -5.93 5.60 -5.51
C PHE A 175 -6.92 6.49 -6.31
N ALA A 176 -8.23 6.26 -6.18
CA ALA A 176 -9.26 7.01 -6.88
C ALA A 176 -9.95 8.05 -5.95
N PRO A 177 -9.42 9.28 -5.79
CA PRO A 177 -9.81 10.21 -4.71
C PRO A 177 -11.22 10.79 -4.84
N LYS A 178 -11.84 10.80 -6.02
CA LYS A 178 -13.21 11.31 -6.23
C LYS A 178 -14.28 10.24 -6.03
N THR A 179 -13.89 8.97 -6.03
CA THR A 179 -14.79 7.81 -5.99
C THR A 179 -14.56 6.95 -4.74
N THR A 180 -13.68 5.96 -4.80
CA THR A 180 -13.49 4.94 -3.76
C THR A 180 -12.36 5.26 -2.79
N GLY A 181 -11.36 6.03 -3.21
CA GLY A 181 -10.16 6.36 -2.46
C GLY A 181 -10.32 7.47 -1.41
N ILE A 182 -9.18 7.92 -0.88
CA ILE A 182 -9.10 9.05 0.04
C ILE A 182 -9.21 10.36 -0.76
N PRO A 183 -10.18 11.24 -0.48
CA PRO A 183 -10.29 12.52 -1.16
C PRO A 183 -9.09 13.42 -0.88
N PHE A 184 -8.68 14.21 -1.88
CA PHE A 184 -7.90 15.41 -1.64
C PHE A 184 -8.66 16.35 -0.68
N GLY A 185 -7.92 17.08 0.15
CA GLY A 185 -8.42 17.94 1.22
C GLY A 185 -8.70 17.21 2.54
N ALA A 186 -8.47 15.90 2.62
CA ALA A 186 -8.74 15.09 3.82
C ALA A 186 -7.59 15.08 4.84
N ASP A 187 -6.54 15.90 4.65
CA ASP A 187 -5.28 15.90 5.41
C ASP A 187 -4.62 14.50 5.49
N LYS A 188 -4.74 13.75 4.39
CA LYS A 188 -4.20 12.39 4.24
C LYS A 188 -3.33 12.26 2.99
N SER A 189 -2.68 13.35 2.62
CA SER A 189 -1.84 13.46 1.42
C SER A 189 -0.74 12.40 1.32
N MET A 190 -0.16 12.01 2.46
CA MET A 190 0.83 10.93 2.51
C MET A 190 0.22 9.56 2.20
N GLU A 191 -1.01 9.29 2.62
CA GLU A 191 -1.69 8.02 2.35
C GLU A 191 -2.04 7.86 0.87
N ILE A 192 -2.42 8.95 0.19
CA ILE A 192 -2.61 8.96 -1.26
C ILE A 192 -1.28 8.61 -1.97
N ASN A 193 -0.17 9.24 -1.54
CA ASN A 193 1.16 8.95 -2.08
C ASN A 193 1.62 7.52 -1.82
N LYS A 194 1.30 6.93 -0.66
CA LYS A 194 1.58 5.52 -0.36
C LYS A 194 0.86 4.57 -1.32
N GLN A 195 -0.40 4.86 -1.69
CA GLN A 195 -1.12 4.02 -2.66
C GLN A 195 -0.43 4.05 -4.02
N LEU A 196 -0.10 5.23 -4.52
CA LEU A 196 0.57 5.38 -5.81
C LEU A 196 1.97 4.76 -5.82
N PHE A 197 2.72 4.90 -4.73
CA PHE A 197 4.02 4.25 -4.56
C PHE A 197 3.88 2.74 -4.66
N ASP A 198 2.95 2.14 -3.91
CA ASP A 198 2.72 0.69 -3.91
C ASP A 198 2.28 0.21 -5.30
N ILE A 199 1.40 0.94 -5.99
CA ILE A 199 1.00 0.63 -7.38
C ILE A 199 2.23 0.57 -8.30
N GLY A 200 3.12 1.55 -8.20
CA GLY A 200 4.34 1.61 -9.00
C GLY A 200 5.26 0.41 -8.81
N GLU A 201 5.42 -0.02 -7.56
CA GLU A 201 6.24 -1.17 -7.19
C GLU A 201 5.59 -2.51 -7.59
N LEU A 202 4.28 -2.67 -7.34
CA LEU A 202 3.53 -3.86 -7.68
C LEU A 202 3.39 -4.04 -9.20
N PHE A 203 3.31 -2.92 -9.94
CA PHE A 203 3.25 -2.94 -11.39
C PHE A 203 4.36 -3.79 -11.98
N ASP A 204 5.60 -3.66 -11.50
CA ASP A 204 6.75 -4.35 -12.09
C ASP A 204 6.68 -5.87 -11.91
N LEU A 205 6.06 -6.35 -10.81
CA LEU A 205 5.85 -7.77 -10.52
C LEU A 205 4.55 -8.35 -11.11
N ALA A 206 3.60 -7.50 -11.46
CA ALA A 206 2.30 -7.91 -11.97
C ALA A 206 2.41 -8.58 -13.35
N ASP A 207 1.69 -9.69 -13.50
CA ASP A 207 1.76 -10.56 -14.69
C ASP A 207 0.37 -11.01 -15.20
N ASN A 208 -0.70 -10.76 -14.44
CA ASN A 208 -2.05 -11.25 -14.76
C ASN A 208 -3.10 -10.15 -14.65
N ILE A 209 -3.38 -9.49 -15.79
CA ILE A 209 -4.36 -8.42 -15.90
C ILE A 209 -5.80 -8.84 -15.55
N TYR A 210 -6.17 -10.09 -15.83
CA TYR A 210 -7.51 -10.62 -15.51
C TYR A 210 -7.72 -10.71 -14.00
N GLU A 211 -6.68 -11.10 -13.26
CA GLU A 211 -6.75 -11.16 -11.81
C GLU A 211 -6.80 -9.77 -11.18
N ILE A 212 -6.02 -8.82 -11.71
CA ILE A 212 -6.05 -7.42 -11.27
C ILE A 212 -7.44 -6.84 -11.46
N GLU A 213 -8.03 -6.98 -12.65
CA GLU A 213 -9.37 -6.45 -12.97
C GLU A 213 -10.45 -7.12 -12.11
N LYS A 214 -10.37 -8.43 -11.89
CA LYS A 214 -11.32 -9.14 -11.01
C LYS A 214 -11.23 -8.62 -9.57
N SER A 215 -10.02 -8.41 -9.06
CA SER A 215 -9.83 -7.83 -7.72
C SER A 215 -10.35 -6.40 -7.67
N PHE A 216 -10.00 -5.57 -8.64
CA PHE A 216 -10.48 -4.21 -8.78
C PHE A 216 -12.01 -4.14 -8.73
N ASN A 217 -12.72 -4.93 -9.55
CA ASN A 217 -14.18 -4.96 -9.57
C ASN A 217 -14.80 -5.40 -8.23
N ASN A 218 -14.18 -6.35 -7.53
CA ASN A 218 -14.63 -6.76 -6.20
C ASN A 218 -14.53 -5.60 -5.21
N PHE A 219 -13.40 -4.89 -5.19
CA PHE A 219 -13.18 -3.76 -4.29
C PHE A 219 -14.04 -2.55 -4.63
N VAL A 220 -14.28 -2.26 -5.91
CA VAL A 220 -15.25 -1.22 -6.31
C VAL A 220 -16.63 -1.51 -5.73
N LYS A 221 -17.10 -2.77 -5.83
CA LYS A 221 -18.40 -3.17 -5.25
C LYS A 221 -18.43 -3.03 -3.72
N ILE A 222 -17.36 -3.43 -3.05
CA ILE A 222 -17.24 -3.33 -1.58
C ILE A 222 -17.26 -1.86 -1.14
N GLU A 223 -16.42 -1.01 -1.75
CA GLU A 223 -16.31 0.41 -1.41
C GLU A 223 -17.58 1.19 -1.77
N SER A 224 -18.21 0.87 -2.90
CA SER A 224 -19.55 1.38 -3.28
C SER A 224 -20.58 1.07 -2.19
N GLY A 225 -20.60 -0.17 -1.69
CA GLY A 225 -21.48 -0.60 -0.60
C GLY A 225 -21.22 0.17 0.70
N TYR A 226 -19.96 0.33 1.11
CA TYR A 226 -19.60 1.09 2.31
C TYR A 226 -19.96 2.58 2.23
N ARG A 227 -20.01 3.14 1.03
CA ARG A 227 -20.32 4.55 0.78
C ARG A 227 -21.81 4.80 0.53
N GLU A 228 -22.61 3.74 0.37
CA GLU A 228 -24.02 3.81 0.00
C GLU A 228 -24.25 4.65 -1.26
N LYS A 229 -23.33 4.51 -2.21
CA LYS A 229 -23.36 5.20 -3.50
C LYS A 229 -23.14 4.18 -4.59
N GLU A 230 -23.95 4.23 -5.65
CA GLU A 230 -23.69 3.46 -6.85
C GLU A 230 -22.47 4.04 -7.55
N ILE A 231 -21.34 3.35 -7.44
CA ILE A 231 -20.09 3.70 -8.09
C ILE A 231 -19.77 2.55 -9.03
N SER A 232 -19.73 2.81 -10.33
CA SER A 232 -19.39 1.81 -11.33
C SER A 232 -17.86 1.65 -11.45
N PRO A 233 -17.37 0.51 -11.94
CA PRO A 233 -15.95 0.35 -12.28
C PRO A 233 -15.46 1.45 -13.24
N ASN A 234 -16.29 1.89 -14.18
CA ASN A 234 -15.93 2.95 -15.13
C ASN A 234 -15.74 4.31 -14.45
N ASP A 235 -16.51 4.63 -13.42
CA ASP A 235 -16.33 5.87 -12.64
C ASP A 235 -14.96 5.88 -11.96
N VAL A 236 -14.57 4.74 -11.37
CA VAL A 236 -13.28 4.58 -10.69
C VAL A 236 -12.12 4.60 -11.69
N ILE A 237 -12.27 3.97 -12.85
CA ILE A 237 -11.29 4.02 -13.94
C ILE A 237 -11.07 5.48 -14.40
N SER A 238 -12.15 6.23 -14.64
CA SER A 238 -12.06 7.65 -15.04
C SER A 238 -11.33 8.47 -13.98
N ASP A 239 -11.65 8.26 -12.71
CA ASP A 239 -11.02 8.96 -11.59
C ASP A 239 -9.51 8.65 -11.47
N ILE A 240 -9.12 7.39 -11.66
CA ILE A 240 -7.70 6.98 -11.68
C ILE A 240 -6.96 7.63 -12.85
N ILE A 241 -7.54 7.62 -14.06
CA ILE A 241 -6.94 8.23 -15.25
C ILE A 241 -6.79 9.74 -15.06
N GLU A 242 -7.84 10.42 -14.58
CA GLU A 242 -7.80 11.87 -14.32
C GLU A 242 -6.77 12.24 -13.25
N THR A 243 -6.72 11.48 -12.15
CA THR A 243 -5.75 11.69 -11.07
C THR A 243 -4.33 11.43 -11.54
N SER A 244 -4.13 10.36 -12.32
CA SER A 244 -2.84 10.04 -12.92
C SER A 244 -2.39 11.13 -13.89
N PHE A 245 -3.29 11.63 -14.74
CA PHE A 245 -3.01 12.74 -15.66
C PHE A 245 -2.64 14.02 -14.91
N LEU A 246 -3.33 14.33 -13.81
CA LEU A 246 -3.04 15.48 -12.96
C LEU A 246 -1.62 15.43 -12.40
N ILE A 247 -1.14 14.24 -12.03
CA ILE A 247 0.21 14.04 -11.49
C ILE A 247 1.27 13.98 -12.62
N SER A 248 1.03 13.21 -13.69
CA SER A 248 1.96 13.07 -14.82
C SER A 248 2.30 14.41 -15.49
N GLN A 249 1.35 15.36 -15.52
CA GLN A 249 1.58 16.67 -16.13
C GLN A 249 2.34 17.67 -15.24
N LEU A 250 2.54 17.40 -13.94
CA LEU A 250 3.12 18.36 -13.01
C LEU A 250 4.44 18.94 -13.51
N ARG A 251 4.62 20.26 -13.36
CA ARG A 251 5.83 20.99 -13.79
C ARG A 251 6.13 20.93 -15.30
N LEU A 252 5.20 20.46 -16.14
CA LEU A 252 5.29 20.62 -17.59
C LEU A 252 4.74 21.99 -18.01
N LYS A 253 5.25 22.53 -19.12
CA LYS A 253 4.70 23.78 -19.69
C LYS A 253 3.25 23.57 -20.11
N GLY A 254 2.33 24.37 -19.56
CA GLY A 254 0.89 24.25 -19.80
C GLY A 254 0.16 23.25 -18.90
N CYS A 255 0.81 22.79 -17.82
CA CYS A 255 0.16 21.96 -16.81
C CYS A 255 -0.91 22.71 -16.01
N LYS A 256 -1.83 21.95 -15.43
CA LYS A 256 -2.79 22.43 -14.44
C LYS A 256 -2.20 22.25 -13.04
N GLU A 257 -1.93 23.35 -12.36
CA GLU A 257 -1.58 23.36 -10.92
C GLU A 257 -2.79 23.89 -10.14
N ASN A 258 -3.15 23.18 -9.07
CA ASN A 258 -4.25 23.49 -8.15
C ASN A 258 -3.96 22.97 -6.73
N GLU A 259 -4.90 23.16 -5.80
CA GLU A 259 -4.78 22.71 -4.42
C GLU A 259 -4.48 21.21 -4.29
N ASN A 260 -5.15 20.37 -5.09
CA ASN A 260 -4.92 18.91 -5.08
C ASN A 260 -3.48 18.57 -5.48
N THR A 261 -2.92 19.24 -6.50
CA THR A 261 -1.52 19.02 -6.90
C THR A 261 -0.53 19.49 -5.83
N ASN A 262 -0.83 20.59 -5.13
CA ASN A 262 0.01 21.08 -4.04
C ASN A 262 -0.03 20.12 -2.84
N GLU A 263 -1.21 19.62 -2.50
CA GLU A 263 -1.39 18.60 -1.47
C GLU A 263 -0.63 17.32 -1.84
N PHE A 264 -0.73 16.86 -3.08
CA PHE A 264 0.01 15.69 -3.55
C PHE A 264 1.53 15.86 -3.38
N ILE A 265 2.08 17.01 -3.80
CA ILE A 265 3.51 17.33 -3.63
C ILE A 265 3.90 17.35 -2.14
N SER A 266 3.06 17.91 -1.27
CA SER A 266 3.29 17.87 0.19
C SER A 266 3.31 16.44 0.72
N GLY A 267 2.37 15.59 0.29
CA GLY A 267 2.33 14.18 0.67
C GLY A 267 3.57 13.40 0.22
N MET A 268 4.10 13.71 -0.97
CA MET A 268 5.33 13.12 -1.49
C MET A 268 6.54 13.46 -0.60
N GLN A 269 6.60 14.68 -0.06
CA GLN A 269 7.65 15.07 0.89
C GLN A 269 7.53 14.32 2.22
N LYS A 270 6.31 14.18 2.75
CA LYS A 270 6.04 13.42 3.99
C LYS A 270 6.40 11.93 3.86
N LEU A 271 6.20 11.34 2.68
CA LEU A 271 6.52 9.93 2.43
C LEU A 271 8.01 9.59 2.61
N ARG A 272 8.92 10.56 2.46
CA ARG A 272 10.38 10.33 2.47
C ARG A 272 10.89 9.61 3.72
N SER A 273 10.34 9.90 4.90
CA SER A 273 10.76 9.26 6.16
C SER A 273 10.45 7.76 6.24
N HIS A 274 9.57 7.28 5.35
CA HIS A 274 9.17 5.87 5.28
C HIS A 274 9.93 5.11 4.19
N LEU A 275 10.70 5.78 3.33
CA LEU A 275 11.39 5.14 2.21
C LEU A 275 12.68 4.45 2.65
N ILE A 276 13.02 3.39 1.93
CA ILE A 276 14.19 2.56 2.17
C ILE A 276 14.96 2.41 0.86
N GLY A 277 16.25 2.77 0.89
CA GLY A 277 17.19 2.53 -0.22
C GLY A 277 16.97 3.37 -1.50
N SER A 278 15.88 4.14 -1.61
CA SER A 278 15.60 4.97 -2.79
C SER A 278 14.94 6.29 -2.42
N THR A 279 15.17 7.31 -3.25
CA THR A 279 14.42 8.57 -3.21
C THR A 279 13.14 8.45 -4.02
N TYR A 280 12.06 9.10 -3.55
CA TYR A 280 10.83 9.27 -4.33
C TYR A 280 10.71 10.74 -4.73
N ASN A 281 10.95 11.00 -6.01
CA ASN A 281 10.88 12.33 -6.63
C ASN A 281 9.67 12.41 -7.56
N LEU A 282 9.50 13.59 -8.17
CA LEU A 282 8.39 13.83 -9.07
C LEU A 282 8.47 12.93 -10.31
N GLU A 283 9.67 12.68 -10.81
CA GLU A 283 9.91 11.77 -11.94
C GLU A 283 9.34 10.37 -11.68
N ASN A 284 9.60 9.81 -10.49
CA ASN A 284 9.06 8.52 -10.07
C ASN A 284 7.53 8.57 -9.90
N ALA A 285 7.00 9.66 -9.34
CA ALA A 285 5.56 9.83 -9.18
C ALA A 285 4.81 9.90 -10.52
N LYS A 286 5.41 10.56 -11.54
CA LYS A 286 4.87 10.60 -12.90
C LYS A 286 4.84 9.21 -13.54
N LEU A 287 5.91 8.44 -13.38
CA LEU A 287 5.99 7.06 -13.87
C LEU A 287 4.95 6.17 -13.19
N ASN A 288 4.85 6.22 -11.86
CA ASN A 288 3.86 5.44 -11.12
C ASN A 288 2.42 5.81 -11.50
N SER A 289 2.18 7.08 -11.82
CA SER A 289 0.87 7.54 -12.31
C SER A 289 0.57 6.99 -13.70
N ALA A 290 1.53 7.03 -14.62
CA ALA A 290 1.36 6.43 -15.94
C ALA A 290 1.15 4.90 -15.86
N LYS A 291 1.86 4.21 -14.96
CA LYS A 291 1.63 2.80 -14.64
C LYS A 291 0.18 2.54 -14.18
N ALA A 292 -0.36 3.37 -13.29
CA ALA A 292 -1.75 3.25 -12.83
C ALA A 292 -2.75 3.41 -13.99
N ALA A 293 -2.58 4.46 -14.80
CA ALA A 293 -3.42 4.73 -15.98
C ALA A 293 -3.34 3.60 -17.02
N PHE A 294 -2.14 3.08 -17.29
CA PHE A 294 -1.91 1.96 -18.18
C PHE A 294 -2.67 0.70 -17.75
N ILE A 295 -2.57 0.33 -16.46
CA ILE A 295 -3.23 -0.89 -15.95
C ILE A 295 -4.74 -0.80 -16.19
N VAL A 296 -5.37 0.29 -15.76
CA VAL A 296 -6.84 0.41 -15.85
C VAL A 296 -7.32 0.54 -17.30
N SER A 297 -6.51 1.13 -18.18
CA SER A 297 -6.79 1.19 -19.62
C SER A 297 -6.66 -0.20 -20.28
N SER A 298 -5.74 -1.04 -19.77
CA SER A 298 -5.52 -2.41 -20.25
C SER A 298 -6.62 -3.40 -19.85
N PHE A 299 -7.57 -3.01 -18.99
CA PHE A 299 -8.76 -3.83 -18.72
C PHE A 299 -9.57 -4.07 -20.02
N GLN A 300 -9.52 -3.11 -20.95
CA GLN A 300 -10.00 -3.28 -22.32
C GLN A 300 -8.82 -3.71 -23.21
N GLY A 301 -8.86 -4.89 -23.83
CA GLY A 301 -7.76 -5.37 -24.70
C GLY A 301 -6.64 -6.15 -23.98
N LYS A 302 -7.03 -7.10 -23.12
CA LYS A 302 -6.19 -7.86 -22.19
C LYS A 302 -5.07 -8.72 -22.80
N GLU A 303 -5.06 -8.93 -24.11
CA GLU A 303 -4.21 -9.93 -24.78
C GLU A 303 -2.72 -9.58 -24.77
N ASN A 304 -2.36 -8.29 -24.64
CA ASN A 304 -0.98 -7.83 -24.78
C ASN A 304 -0.37 -7.19 -23.51
N PHE A 305 -1.04 -7.26 -22.35
CA PHE A 305 -0.62 -6.54 -21.13
C PHE A 305 0.87 -6.64 -20.81
N ASN A 306 1.45 -7.85 -20.79
CA ASN A 306 2.87 -8.05 -20.46
C ASN A 306 3.82 -7.53 -21.55
N MET A 307 3.42 -7.61 -22.82
CA MET A 307 4.22 -7.07 -23.92
C MET A 307 4.17 -5.54 -23.95
N ASP A 308 2.99 -4.96 -23.73
CA ASP A 308 2.79 -3.51 -23.78
C ASP A 308 3.33 -2.81 -22.53
N LYS A 309 3.40 -3.52 -21.39
CA LYS A 309 4.09 -3.08 -20.18
C LYS A 309 5.61 -2.92 -20.38
N ALA A 310 6.21 -3.73 -21.26
CA ALA A 310 7.65 -3.66 -21.51
C ALA A 310 7.99 -2.42 -22.34
N PHE A 311 8.74 -1.49 -21.73
CA PHE A 311 9.12 -0.24 -22.39
C PHE A 311 9.92 -0.50 -23.67
N ASP A 312 9.43 0.04 -24.79
CA ASP A 312 10.06 -0.03 -26.10
C ASP A 312 10.04 1.35 -26.78
N ILE A 313 11.18 2.03 -26.74
CA ILE A 313 11.34 3.37 -27.31
C ILE A 313 11.03 3.43 -28.81
N SER A 314 11.19 2.32 -29.54
CA SER A 314 10.92 2.28 -30.99
C SER A 314 9.45 2.50 -31.32
N ARG A 315 8.55 2.17 -30.38
CA ARG A 315 7.10 2.30 -30.54
C ARG A 315 6.62 3.75 -30.37
N ILE A 316 7.42 4.64 -29.78
CA ILE A 316 7.03 6.01 -29.44
C ILE A 316 6.94 6.94 -30.65
N ASN A 317 7.76 6.74 -31.67
CA ASN A 317 7.94 7.74 -32.74
C ASN A 317 6.63 8.06 -33.48
N ASN A 318 5.78 7.05 -33.67
CA ASN A 318 4.49 7.18 -34.37
C ASN A 318 3.28 7.34 -33.43
N LEU A 319 3.49 7.35 -32.11
CA LEU A 319 2.42 7.61 -31.15
C LEU A 319 2.13 9.10 -31.07
N LYS A 320 0.83 9.38 -30.95
CA LYS A 320 0.27 10.70 -30.67
C LYS A 320 -0.84 10.52 -29.66
N LEU A 321 -0.76 11.24 -28.55
CA LEU A 321 -1.77 11.19 -27.51
C LEU A 321 -3.04 11.93 -27.95
N PRO A 322 -4.22 11.49 -27.46
CA PRO A 322 -5.47 12.22 -27.60
C PRO A 322 -5.38 13.67 -27.11
N ASP A 323 -6.22 14.57 -27.65
CA ASP A 323 -6.16 16.01 -27.37
C ASP A 323 -6.31 16.37 -25.89
N ASN A 324 -7.08 15.58 -25.13
CA ASN A 324 -7.24 15.76 -23.69
C ASN A 324 -5.94 15.49 -22.88
N PHE A 325 -4.96 14.82 -23.48
CA PHE A 325 -3.65 14.52 -22.89
C PHE A 325 -2.48 15.26 -23.58
N ILE A 326 -2.76 16.24 -24.45
CA ILE A 326 -1.75 16.92 -25.28
C ILE A 326 -0.57 17.52 -24.49
N VAL A 327 -0.77 17.90 -23.23
CA VAL A 327 0.30 18.42 -22.35
C VAL A 327 1.40 17.37 -22.13
N LEU A 328 1.03 16.08 -22.13
CA LEU A 328 1.96 14.97 -21.93
C LEU A 328 2.84 14.69 -23.15
N GLU A 329 2.54 15.23 -24.35
CA GLU A 329 3.46 15.17 -25.52
C GLU A 329 4.87 15.70 -25.19
N ARG A 330 4.98 16.57 -24.18
CA ARG A 330 6.28 17.06 -23.69
C ARG A 330 7.12 15.97 -23.03
N LEU A 331 6.50 14.92 -22.48
CA LEU A 331 7.19 13.80 -21.87
C LEU A 331 7.91 12.95 -22.92
N LYS A 332 7.49 12.97 -24.19
CA LYS A 332 8.09 12.20 -25.29
C LYS A 332 9.62 12.31 -25.35
N ASN A 333 10.16 13.48 -25.02
CA ASN A 333 11.61 13.74 -25.00
C ASN A 333 12.21 13.85 -23.58
N ILE A 334 11.39 14.03 -22.54
CA ILE A 334 11.86 14.27 -21.16
C ILE A 334 11.84 12.99 -20.33
N GLN A 335 10.76 12.22 -20.44
CA GLN A 335 10.55 10.93 -19.79
C GLN A 335 9.80 10.00 -20.76
N PRO A 336 10.49 9.43 -21.76
CA PRO A 336 9.86 8.61 -22.80
C PRO A 336 9.15 7.38 -22.25
N ASP A 337 9.63 6.82 -21.14
CA ASP A 337 9.01 5.72 -20.40
C ASP A 337 7.63 6.07 -19.83
N VAL A 338 7.50 7.27 -19.26
CA VAL A 338 6.20 7.80 -18.82
C VAL A 338 5.28 8.05 -20.01
N TYR A 339 5.81 8.62 -21.09
CA TYR A 339 5.02 8.88 -22.30
C TYR A 339 4.53 7.58 -22.96
N TYR A 340 5.34 6.54 -22.98
CA TYR A 340 5.00 5.25 -23.60
C TYR A 340 3.82 4.52 -22.93
N LEU A 341 3.64 4.72 -21.62
CA LEU A 341 2.56 4.10 -20.85
C LEU A 341 1.22 4.87 -20.96
N TRP A 342 1.23 6.08 -21.54
CA TRP A 342 0.04 6.86 -21.89
C TRP A 342 -0.35 6.61 -23.35
#